data_AF-A0AAN6GJE9-F1
#
_entry.id   AF-A0AAN6GJE9-F1
#
_cell.length_a   1.000
_cell.length_b   1.000
_cell.length_c   1.000
_cell.angle_alpha   90.00
_cell.angle_beta   90.00
_cell.angle_gamma   90.00
#
_symmetry.space_group_name_H-M   'P 1'
#
loop_
_entity.id
_entity.type
_entity.pdbx_description
1 polymer ?
#
loop_
_entity_poly.entity_id
_entity_poly.type
_entity_poly.pdbx_seq_one_letter_code
_entity_poly.pdbx_strand_id
1 'polypeptide(L)'
;MATAAISSPAPPTGAAAYIAPDIPDTLRASFGAWIKGDAQTEAAKAELHLYRHTRYFHGASLNNVPNLPLSQAWTALQLGTNLTASLPHRSNKVRPEERATIGTSLGPDGKVGMIRLVSLHREGEEPRHGGVGAWVSSWFGNSGSDKKTASASLASNEQEPTSLVGKSATTSCGHPRYVNTLEIGTPEVKPDETKIVVLHGYGAGSAFAFQNINSWASAIPNSRLFALDWLGMGRSSRPPFHIPNSVVKQGVEARVRAAESFFIDSLEEWRQKMQLEKMTIIGHSLGGYLSLAYALRFPERVEKLILISPAGIPDNPDKEAVSDGRAFQSKGNKVGTSGATQELRDSQAQIAPRTQAEREQTRESMRRVAASASSSSNNGEIVQGAEPKGPVDARLSPEEKAEEEEGPHNPPRIGARTRSVLTWLWEQNLSPFAIIRSSGFLAPMMVARYTSRRFSLLPDEDLRALHVYCHGIFTDKGSSEYCLAHILAPGAFARLPMVKRISPLTMPIHFIYGQFD
;
A
#
# COMPACT_ATOMS: atom_id res chain seq x y z
N MET A 1 -43.48 -12.04 9.57
CA MET A 1 -43.37 -11.12 8.42
C MET A 1 -42.18 -11.58 7.58
N ALA A 2 -42.43 -12.03 6.34
CA ALA A 2 -41.43 -12.61 5.47
C ALA A 2 -40.50 -11.53 4.88
N THR A 3 -39.19 -11.74 4.98
CA THR A 3 -38.14 -10.94 4.35
C THR A 3 -38.08 -11.26 2.86
N ALA A 4 -38.61 -10.36 2.03
CA ALA A 4 -38.46 -10.46 0.58
C ALA A 4 -37.00 -10.19 0.20
N ALA A 5 -36.33 -11.21 -0.33
CA ALA A 5 -35.04 -11.07 -1.00
C ALA A 5 -35.22 -10.17 -2.23
N ILE A 6 -34.64 -8.98 -2.20
CA ILE A 6 -34.57 -8.09 -3.35
C ILE A 6 -33.53 -8.68 -4.31
N SER A 7 -33.99 -9.27 -5.41
CA SER A 7 -33.12 -9.72 -6.50
C SER A 7 -32.47 -8.50 -7.15
N SER A 8 -31.14 -8.45 -7.17
CA SER A 8 -30.37 -7.47 -7.94
C SER A 8 -30.76 -7.51 -9.42
N PRO A 9 -30.97 -6.37 -10.10
CA PRO A 9 -31.23 -6.36 -11.54
C PRO A 9 -29.98 -6.85 -12.30
N ALA A 10 -30.22 -7.62 -13.36
CA ALA A 10 -29.17 -8.16 -14.23
C ALA A 10 -28.27 -7.03 -14.81
N PRO A 11 -26.96 -7.27 -14.96
CA PRO A 11 -26.05 -6.26 -15.48
C PRO A 11 -26.40 -5.90 -16.93
N PRO A 12 -26.24 -4.62 -17.34
CA PRO A 12 -26.48 -4.22 -18.71
C PRO A 12 -25.53 -4.96 -19.67
N THR A 13 -26.12 -5.49 -20.74
CA THR A 13 -25.46 -6.18 -21.84
C THR A 13 -24.54 -5.21 -22.60
N GLY A 14 -23.22 -5.43 -22.54
CA GLY A 14 -22.29 -4.73 -23.44
C GLY A 14 -20.79 -4.81 -23.11
N ALA A 15 -20.40 -4.98 -21.84
CA ALA A 15 -19.02 -5.25 -21.47
C ALA A 15 -18.96 -6.54 -20.67
N ALA A 16 -18.24 -7.56 -21.17
CA ALA A 16 -18.04 -8.79 -20.43
C ALA A 16 -17.52 -8.46 -19.02
N ALA A 17 -18.15 -9.04 -17.99
CA ALA A 17 -17.67 -8.89 -16.61
C ALA A 17 -16.20 -9.32 -16.55
N TYR A 18 -15.38 -8.56 -15.83
CA TYR A 18 -13.97 -8.92 -15.67
C TYR A 18 -13.91 -10.21 -14.87
N ILE A 19 -13.31 -11.26 -15.47
CA ILE A 19 -13.07 -12.54 -14.82
C ILE A 19 -11.60 -12.58 -14.46
N ALA A 20 -11.30 -12.53 -13.17
CA ALA A 20 -9.94 -12.66 -12.68
C ALA A 20 -9.39 -14.07 -13.01
N PRO A 21 -8.16 -14.17 -13.56
CA PRO A 21 -7.53 -15.45 -13.83
C PRO A 21 -7.36 -16.31 -12.57
N ASP A 22 -7.29 -17.62 -12.78
CA ASP A 22 -7.04 -18.57 -11.69
C ASP A 22 -5.71 -18.30 -10.98
N ILE A 23 -5.73 -18.54 -9.67
CA ILE A 23 -4.54 -18.38 -8.83
C ILE A 23 -3.54 -19.48 -9.19
N PRO A 24 -2.29 -19.14 -9.57
CA PRO A 24 -1.30 -20.14 -9.92
C PRO A 24 -0.96 -21.07 -8.75
N ASP A 25 -1.20 -22.37 -8.95
CA ASP A 25 -0.92 -23.45 -8.01
C ASP A 25 0.26 -24.34 -8.44
N THR A 26 0.66 -24.26 -9.72
CA THR A 26 1.77 -25.00 -10.31
C THR A 26 2.85 -24.09 -10.89
N LEU A 27 4.09 -24.59 -10.98
CA LEU A 27 5.21 -23.85 -11.59
C LEU A 27 4.90 -23.44 -13.04
N ARG A 28 4.21 -24.30 -13.79
CA ARG A 28 3.80 -24.02 -15.18
C ARG A 28 2.78 -22.87 -15.24
N ALA A 29 1.77 -22.88 -14.36
CA ALA A 29 0.80 -21.79 -14.27
C ALA A 29 1.47 -20.47 -13.86
N SER A 30 2.40 -20.53 -12.91
CA SER A 30 3.17 -19.35 -12.45
C SER A 30 4.01 -18.75 -13.58
N PHE A 31 4.72 -19.58 -14.34
CA PHE A 31 5.47 -19.15 -15.51
C PHE A 31 4.56 -18.55 -16.59
N GLY A 32 3.40 -19.16 -16.84
CA GLY A 32 2.40 -18.62 -17.75
C GLY A 32 1.86 -17.24 -17.32
N ALA A 33 1.55 -17.07 -16.03
CA ALA A 33 1.09 -15.81 -15.47
C ALA A 33 2.18 -14.72 -15.55
N TRP A 34 3.44 -15.09 -15.31
CA TRP A 34 4.58 -14.18 -15.40
C TRP A 34 4.81 -13.66 -16.83
N ILE A 35 4.66 -14.51 -17.85
CA ILE A 35 4.89 -14.13 -19.27
C ILE A 35 3.74 -13.31 -19.86
N LYS A 36 2.49 -13.53 -19.43
CA LYS A 36 1.30 -12.86 -20.01
C LYS A 36 1.32 -11.33 -19.90
N GLY A 37 2.19 -10.75 -19.06
CA GLY A 37 2.80 -9.45 -19.32
C GLY A 37 1.85 -8.26 -19.47
N ASP A 38 1.14 -7.90 -18.40
CA ASP A 38 0.79 -6.50 -18.06
C ASP A 38 0.21 -6.46 -16.64
N ALA A 39 1.05 -6.70 -15.64
CA ALA A 39 0.61 -6.83 -14.25
C ALA A 39 -0.06 -5.55 -13.71
N GLN A 40 0.26 -4.37 -14.27
CA GLN A 40 -0.31 -3.09 -13.85
C GLN A 40 -1.71 -2.88 -14.44
N THR A 41 -1.92 -3.19 -15.72
CA THR A 41 -3.27 -3.16 -16.31
C THR A 41 -4.18 -4.21 -15.68
N GLU A 42 -3.66 -5.41 -15.41
CA GLU A 42 -4.43 -6.44 -14.70
C GLU A 42 -4.76 -6.03 -13.27
N ALA A 43 -3.82 -5.40 -12.54
CA ALA A 43 -4.12 -4.83 -11.22
C ALA A 43 -5.19 -3.74 -11.30
N ALA A 44 -5.22 -2.92 -12.36
CA ALA A 44 -6.27 -1.92 -12.57
C ALA A 44 -7.66 -2.52 -12.77
N LYS A 45 -7.74 -3.60 -13.56
CA LYS A 45 -8.99 -4.33 -13.80
C LYS A 45 -9.46 -5.01 -12.51
N ALA A 46 -8.54 -5.64 -11.79
CA ALA A 46 -8.81 -6.26 -10.50
C ALA A 46 -9.28 -5.25 -9.45
N GLU A 47 -8.65 -4.07 -9.37
CA GLU A 47 -9.09 -2.99 -8.49
C GLU A 47 -10.51 -2.53 -8.81
N LEU A 48 -10.82 -2.28 -10.08
CA LEU A 48 -12.17 -1.93 -10.49
C LEU A 48 -13.17 -3.03 -10.14
N HIS A 49 -12.81 -4.30 -10.33
CA HIS A 49 -13.64 -5.45 -9.96
C HIS A 49 -13.93 -5.47 -8.46
N LEU A 50 -12.91 -5.32 -7.61
CA LEU A 50 -13.09 -5.25 -6.16
C LEU A 50 -14.00 -4.08 -5.76
N TYR A 51 -13.87 -2.92 -6.39
CA TYR A 51 -14.76 -1.78 -6.11
C TYR A 51 -16.18 -1.91 -6.68
N ARG A 52 -16.48 -2.85 -7.58
CA ARG A 52 -17.86 -3.14 -8.00
C ARG A 52 -18.72 -3.78 -6.91
N HIS A 53 -18.09 -4.28 -5.84
CA HIS A 53 -18.79 -4.66 -4.61
C HIS A 53 -19.45 -3.46 -3.94
N THR A 54 -18.96 -2.25 -4.24
CA THR A 54 -19.65 -1.02 -3.90
C THR A 54 -20.75 -0.73 -4.91
N ARG A 55 -21.83 -0.09 -4.46
CA ARG A 55 -22.93 0.35 -5.33
C ARG A 55 -22.60 1.54 -6.25
N TYR A 56 -21.34 1.95 -6.34
CA TYR A 56 -20.91 3.22 -6.93
C TYR A 56 -20.21 3.09 -8.30
N PHE A 57 -19.94 1.86 -8.76
CA PHE A 57 -19.26 1.56 -10.03
C PHE A 57 -20.14 0.81 -11.04
N HIS A 58 -21.46 0.93 -10.92
CA HIS A 58 -22.39 0.32 -11.87
C HIS A 58 -22.09 0.78 -13.30
N GLY A 59 -22.04 -0.17 -14.24
CA GLY A 59 -21.73 0.08 -15.66
C GLY A 59 -20.34 0.64 -15.97
N ALA A 60 -19.46 0.82 -14.97
CA ALA A 60 -18.11 1.33 -15.19
C ALA A 60 -17.27 0.36 -16.04
N SER A 61 -16.57 0.90 -17.03
CA SER A 61 -15.49 0.22 -17.75
C SER A 61 -14.17 0.95 -17.54
N LEU A 62 -13.07 0.20 -17.54
CA LEU A 62 -11.74 0.77 -17.27
C LEU A 62 -11.45 1.92 -18.26
N ASN A 63 -11.07 3.07 -17.73
CA ASN A 63 -10.67 4.26 -18.50
C ASN A 63 -11.80 4.87 -19.37
N ASN A 64 -13.06 4.76 -18.95
CA ASN A 64 -14.22 5.22 -19.73
C ASN A 64 -14.36 6.74 -19.88
N VAL A 65 -13.65 7.55 -19.10
CA VAL A 65 -13.70 9.03 -19.17
C VAL A 65 -12.30 9.65 -19.19
N PRO A 66 -12.13 10.93 -19.57
CA PRO A 66 -10.88 11.65 -19.38
C PRO A 66 -10.58 11.81 -17.89
N ASN A 67 -9.31 11.92 -17.55
CA ASN A 67 -8.90 12.21 -16.18
C ASN A 67 -9.15 13.69 -15.84
N LEU A 68 -10.35 13.97 -15.33
CA LEU A 68 -10.81 15.29 -14.89
C LEU A 68 -11.31 15.23 -13.43
N PRO A 69 -11.57 16.36 -12.77
CA PRO A 69 -12.37 16.40 -11.54
C PRO A 69 -13.71 15.68 -11.70
N LEU A 70 -14.23 15.07 -10.62
CA LEU A 70 -15.41 14.21 -10.67
C LEU A 70 -16.61 14.87 -11.37
N SER A 71 -16.92 16.13 -11.03
CA SER A 71 -18.01 16.88 -11.65
C SER A 71 -17.88 16.97 -13.16
N GLN A 72 -16.69 17.31 -13.65
CA GLN A 72 -16.40 17.46 -15.08
C GLN A 72 -16.41 16.11 -15.79
N ALA A 73 -15.85 15.07 -15.16
CA ALA A 73 -15.86 13.71 -15.70
C ALA A 73 -17.28 13.14 -15.79
N TRP A 74 -18.12 13.42 -14.79
CA TRP A 74 -19.54 13.05 -14.80
C TRP A 74 -20.30 13.77 -15.91
N THR A 75 -20.12 15.08 -16.07
CA THR A 75 -20.73 15.83 -17.18
C THR A 75 -20.29 15.30 -18.55
N ALA A 76 -18.99 15.00 -18.71
CA ALA A 76 -18.47 14.41 -19.96
C ALA A 76 -19.15 13.06 -20.28
N LEU A 77 -19.34 12.21 -19.27
CA LEU A 77 -20.04 10.94 -19.40
C LEU A 77 -21.50 11.13 -19.84
N GLN A 78 -22.22 12.05 -19.20
CA GLN A 78 -23.64 12.33 -19.49
C GLN A 78 -23.87 12.92 -20.88
N LEU A 79 -22.93 13.75 -21.37
CA LEU A 79 -22.99 14.31 -22.72
C LEU A 79 -22.70 13.28 -23.83
N GLY A 80 -22.50 12.00 -23.47
CA GLY A 80 -22.20 10.96 -24.44
C GLY A 80 -20.92 11.26 -25.20
N THR A 81 -19.97 11.98 -24.59
CA THR A 81 -18.63 12.13 -25.15
C THR A 81 -17.94 10.77 -25.09
N ASN A 82 -18.30 9.91 -26.04
CA ASN A 82 -17.61 8.67 -26.35
C ASN A 82 -16.22 9.05 -26.85
N LEU A 83 -15.32 9.28 -25.91
CA LEU A 83 -13.93 9.66 -26.12
C LEU A 83 -13.07 8.47 -26.56
N THR A 84 -13.65 7.55 -27.31
CA THR A 84 -12.91 6.64 -28.19
C THR A 84 -12.76 7.24 -29.60
N ALA A 85 -13.53 8.27 -29.97
CA ALA A 85 -13.68 8.72 -31.36
C ALA A 85 -12.91 9.99 -31.78
N SER A 86 -12.10 10.63 -30.93
CA SER A 86 -11.36 11.84 -31.33
C SER A 86 -9.92 11.88 -30.82
N LEU A 87 -9.07 10.99 -31.33
CA LEU A 87 -7.63 11.25 -31.39
C LEU A 87 -7.16 11.04 -32.83
N PRO A 88 -6.46 12.02 -33.44
CA PRO A 88 -6.02 11.89 -34.82
C PRO A 88 -5.02 10.75 -34.95
N HIS A 89 -5.18 10.00 -36.04
CA HIS A 89 -4.32 8.91 -36.51
C HIS A 89 -2.83 9.31 -36.52
N ARG A 90 -2.14 9.12 -35.39
CA ARG A 90 -0.69 8.89 -35.31
C ARG A 90 -0.46 7.99 -34.09
N SER A 91 0.10 6.82 -34.33
CA SER A 91 0.42 5.75 -33.36
C SER A 91 0.77 6.24 -31.94
N ASN A 92 -0.18 6.37 -31.02
CA ASN A 92 0.08 6.79 -29.64
C ASN A 92 -0.87 6.05 -28.69
N LYS A 93 -0.31 5.16 -27.85
CA LYS A 93 -1.03 4.55 -26.73
C LYS A 93 -1.47 5.67 -25.78
N VAL A 94 -2.77 5.78 -25.50
CA VAL A 94 -3.28 6.68 -24.45
C VAL A 94 -2.61 6.33 -23.14
N ARG A 95 -2.04 7.31 -22.43
CA ARG A 95 -1.31 7.04 -21.20
C ARG A 95 -2.31 6.78 -20.06
N PRO A 96 -2.03 5.86 -19.11
CA PRO A 96 -2.96 5.55 -18.02
C PRO A 96 -3.41 6.76 -17.21
N GLU A 97 -2.55 7.78 -17.06
CA GLU A 97 -2.84 9.01 -16.33
C GLU A 97 -3.73 10.01 -17.09
N GLU A 98 -4.03 9.77 -18.37
CA GLU A 98 -4.90 10.66 -19.17
C GLU A 98 -6.38 10.29 -19.03
N ARG A 99 -6.67 9.12 -18.46
CA ARG A 99 -8.02 8.58 -18.33
C ARG A 99 -8.35 8.24 -16.89
N ALA A 100 -9.65 8.19 -16.63
CA ALA A 100 -10.20 7.78 -15.36
C ALA A 100 -11.34 6.79 -15.58
N THR A 101 -11.69 6.08 -14.52
CA THR A 101 -12.79 5.11 -14.51
C THR A 101 -13.90 5.64 -13.62
N ILE A 102 -15.11 5.77 -14.12
CA ILE A 102 -16.27 6.27 -13.37
C ILE A 102 -17.48 5.34 -13.53
N GLY A 103 -18.32 5.24 -12.50
CA GLY A 103 -19.66 4.64 -12.61
C GLY A 103 -20.52 5.37 -13.64
N THR A 104 -21.44 4.66 -14.29
CA THR A 104 -22.35 5.23 -15.30
C THR A 104 -23.72 5.62 -14.75
N SER A 105 -24.01 5.26 -13.50
CA SER A 105 -25.22 5.65 -12.80
C SER A 105 -24.89 6.09 -11.37
N LEU A 106 -25.74 6.94 -10.81
CA LEU A 106 -25.67 7.29 -9.39
C LEU A 106 -26.13 6.13 -8.53
N GLY A 107 -25.52 5.97 -7.36
CA GLY A 107 -26.03 5.11 -6.30
C GLY A 107 -27.29 5.68 -5.64
N PRO A 108 -27.95 4.91 -4.75
CA PRO A 108 -29.20 5.32 -4.09
C PRO A 108 -29.11 6.59 -3.25
N ASP A 109 -27.90 6.96 -2.82
CA ASP A 109 -27.59 8.18 -2.04
C ASP A 109 -27.10 9.34 -2.92
N GLY A 110 -27.21 9.21 -4.25
CA GLY A 110 -26.79 10.22 -5.22
C GLY A 110 -25.28 10.28 -5.47
N LYS A 111 -24.49 9.35 -4.91
CA LYS A 111 -23.03 9.31 -5.09
C LYS A 111 -22.62 8.44 -6.27
N VAL A 112 -21.44 8.71 -6.83
CA VAL A 112 -20.79 7.89 -7.87
C VAL A 112 -19.32 7.69 -7.51
N GLY A 113 -18.76 6.55 -7.92
CA GLY A 113 -17.37 6.19 -7.71
C GLY A 113 -16.52 6.53 -8.92
N MET A 114 -15.32 7.04 -8.68
CA MET A 114 -14.31 7.34 -9.67
C MET A 114 -12.93 6.90 -9.20
N ILE A 115 -12.17 6.24 -10.09
CA ILE A 115 -10.76 5.91 -9.89
C ILE A 115 -9.95 6.74 -10.87
N ARG A 116 -8.92 7.43 -10.37
CA ARG A 116 -8.02 8.22 -11.22
C ARG A 116 -6.61 8.31 -10.66
N LEU A 117 -5.66 8.55 -11.54
CA LEU A 117 -4.28 8.89 -11.17
C LEU A 117 -4.17 10.42 -11.05
N VAL A 118 -4.10 10.95 -9.83
CA VAL A 118 -3.97 12.39 -9.59
C VAL A 118 -2.49 12.80 -9.76
N SER A 119 -2.20 13.68 -10.72
CA SER A 119 -0.85 14.14 -11.02
C SER A 119 -0.32 15.12 -9.97
N LEU A 120 0.83 14.79 -9.39
CA LEU A 120 1.59 15.64 -8.48
C LEU A 120 2.59 16.46 -9.31
N HIS A 121 2.43 17.79 -9.34
CA HIS A 121 3.28 18.68 -10.15
C HIS A 121 4.48 19.16 -9.34
N ARG A 122 5.62 19.34 -10.02
CA ARG A 122 6.77 20.07 -9.50
C ARG A 122 6.42 21.56 -9.39
N GLU A 123 6.71 22.20 -8.26
CA GLU A 123 6.71 23.67 -8.19
C GLU A 123 7.64 24.24 -9.27
N GLY A 124 7.10 25.07 -10.18
CA GLY A 124 7.89 25.87 -11.12
C GLY A 124 7.99 25.41 -12.58
N GLU A 125 7.26 24.38 -13.02
CA GLU A 125 7.12 24.07 -14.46
C GLU A 125 5.64 24.09 -14.88
N GLU A 126 5.24 25.13 -15.62
CA GLU A 126 4.02 25.11 -16.43
C GLU A 126 4.09 23.94 -17.42
N PRO A 127 3.00 23.16 -17.61
CA PRO A 127 2.99 22.10 -18.59
C PRO A 127 3.20 22.71 -19.97
N ARG A 128 4.24 22.27 -20.70
CA ARG A 128 4.32 22.53 -22.14
C ARG A 128 3.05 21.97 -22.77
N HIS A 129 2.15 22.85 -23.17
CA HIS A 129 0.92 22.52 -23.87
C HIS A 129 1.23 21.79 -25.17
N GLY A 130 1.17 20.47 -25.12
CA GLY A 130 1.12 19.59 -26.27
C GLY A 130 -0.11 18.70 -26.15
N GLY A 131 -1.30 19.26 -26.35
CA GLY A 131 -2.54 18.45 -26.44
C GLY A 131 -3.83 19.23 -26.22
N VAL A 132 -4.62 19.34 -27.29
CA VAL A 132 -6.10 19.36 -27.40
C VAL A 132 -6.92 20.40 -26.61
N GLY A 133 -6.37 21.07 -25.60
CA GLY A 133 -7.03 22.13 -24.81
C GLY A 133 -7.00 23.52 -25.44
N ALA A 134 -6.25 23.72 -26.53
CA ALA A 134 -6.16 25.00 -27.24
C ALA A 134 -7.46 25.41 -27.96
N TRP A 135 -8.43 24.48 -28.09
CA TRP A 135 -9.68 24.74 -28.80
C TRP A 135 -10.74 25.41 -27.91
N VAL A 136 -10.77 25.10 -26.60
CA VAL A 136 -11.77 25.65 -25.66
C VAL A 136 -11.46 27.10 -25.30
N SER A 137 -10.18 27.49 -25.26
CA SER A 137 -9.75 28.87 -25.06
C SER A 137 -10.02 29.78 -26.28
N SER A 138 -10.43 29.23 -27.43
CA SER A 138 -10.83 30.02 -28.60
C SER A 138 -12.30 30.47 -28.56
N TRP A 139 -13.09 30.02 -27.57
CA TRP A 139 -14.52 30.33 -27.46
C TRP A 139 -14.88 31.40 -26.41
N PHE A 140 -13.97 31.70 -25.49
CA PHE A 140 -14.15 32.78 -24.52
C PHE A 140 -13.08 33.84 -24.74
N GLY A 141 -13.41 34.83 -25.57
CA GLY A 141 -12.59 36.01 -25.76
C GLY A 141 -12.63 36.92 -24.53
N ASN A 142 -11.45 37.45 -24.18
CA ASN A 142 -11.10 38.87 -24.28
C ASN A 142 -10.40 39.46 -23.04
N SER A 143 -9.35 40.22 -23.36
CA SER A 143 -8.86 41.44 -22.70
C SER A 143 -8.13 41.37 -21.36
N GLY A 144 -6.99 42.06 -21.32
CA GLY A 144 -6.48 42.68 -20.10
C GLY A 144 -4.98 42.53 -19.90
N SER A 145 -4.23 43.50 -20.43
CA SER A 145 -2.83 43.75 -20.12
C SER A 145 -2.60 44.04 -18.63
N ASP A 146 -1.46 43.61 -18.05
CA ASP A 146 -0.45 44.53 -17.52
C ASP A 146 0.70 43.81 -16.80
N LYS A 147 1.92 44.16 -17.20
CA LYS A 147 3.20 43.81 -16.57
C LYS A 147 3.64 44.95 -15.65
N LYS A 148 3.99 44.68 -14.40
CA LYS A 148 4.97 45.46 -13.59
C LYS A 148 5.70 44.50 -12.63
N THR A 149 6.95 44.14 -12.92
CA THR A 149 8.22 44.72 -12.40
C THR A 149 8.36 44.67 -10.88
N ALA A 150 9.20 43.74 -10.40
CA ALA A 150 9.67 43.62 -9.03
C ALA A 150 10.97 44.39 -8.82
N SER A 151 11.11 45.07 -7.67
CA SER A 151 12.37 45.61 -7.15
C SER A 151 12.68 44.93 -5.82
N ALA A 152 13.88 44.37 -5.71
CA ALA A 152 14.40 43.75 -4.50
C ALA A 152 15.00 44.80 -3.55
N SER A 153 14.78 44.62 -2.24
CA SER A 153 15.62 45.22 -1.19
C SER A 153 16.01 44.13 -0.18
N LEU A 154 17.31 44.03 0.09
CA LEU A 154 17.89 43.21 1.14
C LEU A 154 17.72 43.91 2.49
N ALA A 155 17.27 43.16 3.50
CA ALA A 155 17.52 43.49 4.90
C ALA A 155 17.80 42.20 5.69
N SER A 156 18.92 42.22 6.40
CA SER A 156 19.43 41.23 7.34
C SER A 156 18.70 41.31 8.69
N ASN A 157 18.34 40.18 9.30
CA ASN A 157 19.01 39.59 10.47
C ASN A 157 18.07 38.66 11.28
N GLU A 158 18.66 37.64 11.91
CA GLU A 158 18.11 36.73 12.93
C GLU A 158 17.08 35.65 12.50
N GLN A 159 17.59 34.43 12.26
CA GLN A 159 16.81 33.22 11.98
C GLN A 159 16.68 32.35 13.24
N GLU A 160 15.47 32.28 13.77
CA GLU A 160 15.02 31.19 14.64
C GLU A 160 15.10 29.82 13.91
N PRO A 161 15.21 28.68 14.63
CA PRO A 161 15.37 27.35 14.04
C PRO A 161 14.11 26.77 13.37
N THR A 162 13.19 27.62 12.90
CA THR A 162 11.98 27.25 12.16
C THR A 162 12.21 27.10 10.64
N SER A 163 13.44 27.31 10.14
CA SER A 163 13.77 27.33 8.70
C SER A 163 14.08 25.96 8.06
N LEU A 164 13.64 24.84 8.64
CA LEU A 164 13.65 23.53 7.95
C LEU A 164 12.41 23.32 7.06
N VAL A 165 11.62 24.38 6.85
CA VAL A 165 10.61 24.46 5.79
C VAL A 165 11.31 24.73 4.47
N GLY A 166 11.11 23.85 3.48
CA GLY A 166 11.30 24.21 2.08
C GLY A 166 12.68 23.92 1.50
N LYS A 167 13.05 22.64 1.47
CA LYS A 167 13.73 21.99 0.34
C LYS A 167 13.49 20.49 0.55
N SER A 168 12.33 20.03 0.07
CA SER A 168 12.03 18.61 -0.05
C SER A 168 13.28 17.89 -0.54
N ALA A 169 13.68 16.79 0.09
CA ALA A 169 14.73 15.93 -0.44
C ALA A 169 14.29 15.59 -1.86
N THR A 170 14.88 16.29 -2.82
CA THR A 170 14.33 16.44 -4.15
C THR A 170 14.24 15.07 -4.78
N THR A 171 13.02 14.56 -4.98
CA THR A 171 12.77 13.54 -6.00
C THR A 171 12.97 14.21 -7.35
N SER A 172 14.23 14.45 -7.71
CA SER A 172 14.67 15.18 -8.90
C SER A 172 14.56 14.34 -10.18
N CYS A 173 13.95 13.17 -10.12
CA CYS A 173 13.70 12.38 -11.31
C CYS A 173 12.56 13.04 -12.10
N GLY A 174 12.83 13.52 -13.31
CA GLY A 174 11.85 14.06 -14.26
C GLY A 174 10.82 13.03 -14.76
N HIS A 175 10.37 12.12 -13.90
CA HIS A 175 9.29 11.18 -14.16
C HIS A 175 7.98 11.72 -13.58
N PRO A 176 6.84 11.53 -14.27
CA PRO A 176 5.54 11.95 -13.75
C PRO A 176 5.25 11.25 -12.42
N ARG A 177 4.91 12.04 -11.40
CA ARG A 177 4.42 11.56 -10.11
C ARG A 177 2.90 11.59 -10.11
N TYR A 178 2.29 10.50 -9.70
CA TYR A 178 0.85 10.42 -9.52
C TYR A 178 0.48 9.55 -8.32
N VAL A 179 -0.68 9.87 -7.76
CA VAL A 179 -1.33 9.15 -6.67
C VAL A 179 -2.61 8.51 -7.19
N ASN A 180 -2.70 7.18 -7.11
CA ASN A 180 -3.94 6.46 -7.39
C ASN A 180 -4.96 6.83 -6.31
N THR A 181 -6.10 7.34 -6.76
CA THR A 181 -7.15 7.90 -5.90
C THR A 181 -8.49 7.29 -6.30
N LEU A 182 -9.13 6.61 -5.36
CA LEU A 182 -10.56 6.36 -5.37
C LEU A 182 -11.26 7.58 -4.77
N GLU A 183 -12.29 8.07 -5.45
CA GLU A 183 -13.19 9.13 -5.00
C GLU A 183 -14.64 8.62 -5.08
N ILE A 184 -15.41 8.75 -3.99
CA ILE A 184 -16.84 8.45 -3.95
C ILE A 184 -17.57 9.65 -3.34
N GLY A 185 -18.46 10.27 -4.11
CA GLY A 185 -19.24 11.42 -3.68
C GLY A 185 -20.31 11.80 -4.69
N THR A 186 -21.10 12.83 -4.39
CA THR A 186 -21.99 13.43 -5.39
C THR A 186 -21.15 14.02 -6.53
N PRO A 187 -21.66 14.06 -7.78
CA PRO A 187 -20.92 14.67 -8.89
C PRO A 187 -20.45 16.09 -8.57
N GLU A 188 -21.33 16.90 -7.98
CA GLU A 188 -21.00 18.23 -7.49
C GLU A 188 -20.34 18.17 -6.11
N VAL A 189 -19.31 19.00 -5.92
CA VAL A 189 -18.62 19.17 -4.64
C VAL A 189 -19.40 20.16 -3.80
N LYS A 190 -19.88 19.72 -2.63
CA LYS A 190 -20.53 20.62 -1.68
C LYS A 190 -19.50 21.22 -0.73
N PRO A 191 -19.61 22.53 -0.37
CA PRO A 191 -18.69 23.15 0.58
C PRO A 191 -18.75 22.54 1.99
N ASP A 192 -19.93 22.10 2.41
CA ASP A 192 -20.22 21.60 3.76
C ASP A 192 -20.14 20.06 3.88
N GLU A 193 -19.78 19.34 2.81
CA GLU A 193 -19.64 17.88 2.89
C GLU A 193 -18.38 17.47 3.66
N THR A 194 -18.50 16.46 4.52
CA THR A 194 -17.37 15.88 5.25
C THR A 194 -16.42 15.21 4.26
N LYS A 195 -15.15 15.64 4.23
CA LYS A 195 -14.10 15.04 3.41
C LYS A 195 -13.39 13.95 4.21
N ILE A 196 -13.57 12.69 3.81
CA ILE A 196 -12.99 11.53 4.50
C ILE A 196 -11.85 11.00 3.64
N VAL A 197 -10.66 10.84 4.23
CA VAL A 197 -9.45 10.36 3.54
C VAL A 197 -8.96 9.09 4.19
N VAL A 198 -8.87 7.99 3.42
CA VAL A 198 -8.44 6.68 3.89
C VAL A 198 -7.04 6.38 3.39
N LEU A 199 -6.15 6.01 4.31
CA LEU A 199 -4.74 5.79 4.06
C LEU A 199 -4.32 4.39 4.54
N HIS A 200 -3.88 3.55 3.60
CA HIS A 200 -3.57 2.15 3.85
C HIS A 200 -2.20 1.96 4.57
N GLY A 201 -1.96 0.72 5.04
CA GLY A 201 -0.73 0.31 5.71
C GLY A 201 0.40 -0.12 4.77
N TYR A 202 1.51 -0.58 5.34
CA TYR A 202 2.64 -1.07 4.54
C TYR A 202 2.22 -2.28 3.69
N GLY A 203 2.74 -2.36 2.46
CA GLY A 203 2.53 -3.52 1.61
C GLY A 203 1.10 -3.72 1.14
N ALA A 204 0.27 -2.68 1.19
CA ALA A 204 -1.12 -2.70 0.76
C ALA A 204 -1.35 -1.69 -0.38
N GLY A 205 -2.61 -1.62 -0.80
CA GLY A 205 -3.20 -0.52 -1.57
C GLY A 205 -4.62 -0.27 -1.07
N SER A 206 -5.26 0.78 -1.58
CA SER A 206 -6.62 1.20 -1.24
C SER A 206 -7.65 0.08 -1.44
N ALA A 207 -7.46 -0.80 -2.41
CA ALA A 207 -8.37 -1.91 -2.69
C ALA A 207 -8.40 -2.99 -1.58
N PHE A 208 -7.45 -2.99 -0.64
CA PHE A 208 -7.49 -3.91 0.51
C PHE A 208 -8.71 -3.67 1.41
N ALA A 209 -9.30 -2.47 1.35
CA ALA A 209 -10.46 -2.10 2.13
C ALA A 209 -11.78 -2.25 1.36
N PHE A 210 -11.82 -2.95 0.21
CA PHE A 210 -12.98 -2.97 -0.68
C PHE A 210 -14.30 -3.38 0.01
N GLN A 211 -14.25 -4.33 0.95
CA GLN A 211 -15.43 -4.76 1.73
C GLN A 211 -15.93 -3.67 2.70
N ASN A 212 -15.07 -2.74 3.12
CA ASN A 212 -15.40 -1.68 4.07
C ASN A 212 -15.86 -0.39 3.39
N ILE A 213 -15.39 -0.13 2.16
CA ILE A 213 -15.59 1.14 1.44
C ILE A 213 -17.06 1.50 1.30
N ASN A 214 -17.94 0.53 1.00
CA ASN A 214 -19.37 0.80 0.85
C ASN A 214 -19.96 1.37 2.16
N SER A 215 -19.61 0.77 3.29
CA SER A 215 -20.06 1.22 4.62
C SER A 215 -19.50 2.60 4.96
N TRP A 216 -18.22 2.87 4.69
CA TRP A 216 -17.63 4.18 4.95
C TRP A 216 -18.20 5.28 4.06
N ALA A 217 -18.40 5.02 2.77
CA ALA A 217 -18.95 5.98 1.82
C ALA A 217 -20.41 6.31 2.10
N SER A 218 -21.19 5.35 2.61
CA SER A 218 -22.63 5.52 2.87
C SER A 218 -22.97 5.95 4.30
N ALA A 219 -22.06 5.77 5.27
CA ALA A 219 -22.32 6.06 6.69
C ALA A 219 -22.69 7.52 6.97
N ILE A 220 -22.09 8.46 6.24
CA ILE A 220 -22.38 9.89 6.36
C ILE A 220 -23.03 10.35 5.05
N PRO A 221 -24.31 10.79 5.06
CA PRO A 221 -24.98 11.21 3.83
C PRO A 221 -24.26 12.34 3.09
N ASN A 222 -23.92 13.42 3.81
CA ASN A 222 -23.20 14.57 3.26
C ASN A 222 -21.69 14.39 3.38
N SER A 223 -21.14 13.38 2.69
CA SER A 223 -19.69 13.11 2.70
C SER A 223 -19.15 12.78 1.32
N ARG A 224 -17.83 12.99 1.19
CA ARG A 224 -17.02 12.53 0.08
C ARG A 224 -15.86 11.71 0.63
N LEU A 225 -15.78 10.46 0.17
CA LEU A 225 -14.73 9.53 0.55
C LEU A 225 -13.62 9.55 -0.50
N PHE A 226 -12.38 9.63 -0.03
CA PHE A 226 -11.17 9.42 -0.81
C PHE A 226 -10.40 8.25 -0.21
N ALA A 227 -9.96 7.31 -1.02
CA ALA A 227 -8.97 6.30 -0.61
C ALA A 227 -7.76 6.37 -1.55
N LEU A 228 -6.57 6.51 -0.96
CA LEU A 228 -5.36 6.79 -1.71
C LEU A 228 -4.37 5.65 -1.57
N ASP A 229 -3.64 5.39 -2.65
CA ASP A 229 -2.40 4.65 -2.57
C ASP A 229 -1.25 5.60 -2.27
N TRP A 230 -0.47 5.35 -1.22
CA TRP A 230 0.70 6.18 -0.93
C TRP A 230 1.63 6.28 -2.15
N LEU A 231 2.28 7.44 -2.35
CA LEU A 231 3.36 7.53 -3.32
C LEU A 231 4.37 6.42 -3.05
N GLY A 232 4.83 5.74 -4.09
CA GLY A 232 5.73 4.60 -3.96
C GLY A 232 5.06 3.28 -3.54
N MET A 233 3.72 3.21 -3.46
CA MET A 233 2.93 2.03 -3.06
C MET A 233 1.67 1.85 -3.90
N GLY A 234 1.00 0.70 -3.74
CA GLY A 234 -0.22 0.36 -4.48
C GLY A 234 0.00 0.54 -5.98
N ARG A 235 -0.97 1.19 -6.63
CA ARG A 235 -0.93 1.61 -8.05
C ARG A 235 -0.47 3.05 -8.25
N SER A 236 0.00 3.73 -7.20
CA SER A 236 0.66 5.03 -7.32
C SER A 236 2.04 4.90 -7.96
N SER A 237 2.53 6.00 -8.53
CA SER A 237 3.86 6.06 -9.14
C SER A 237 4.96 5.68 -8.14
N ARG A 238 6.04 5.07 -8.65
CA ARG A 238 7.18 4.55 -7.86
C ARG A 238 8.47 5.38 -8.08
N PRO A 239 8.54 6.66 -7.65
CA PRO A 239 9.76 7.44 -7.80
C PRO A 239 10.88 6.86 -6.92
N PRO A 240 12.14 6.85 -7.37
CA PRO A 240 13.25 6.39 -6.56
C PRO A 240 13.38 7.23 -5.28
N PHE A 241 13.81 6.59 -4.21
CA PHE A 241 14.05 7.23 -2.92
C PHE A 241 15.49 6.98 -2.47
N HIS A 242 16.15 8.05 -2.01
CA HIS A 242 17.48 8.00 -1.42
C HIS A 242 17.64 9.14 -0.42
N ILE A 243 18.17 8.83 0.77
CA ILE A 243 18.58 9.84 1.75
C ILE A 243 20.07 10.15 1.56
N PRO A 244 20.45 11.40 1.25
CA PRO A 244 21.86 11.77 1.12
C PRO A 244 22.66 11.48 2.38
N ASN A 245 23.92 11.07 2.21
CA ASN A 245 24.83 10.82 3.33
C ASN A 245 25.00 12.02 4.27
N SER A 246 24.83 13.26 3.77
CA SER A 246 24.83 14.46 4.60
C SER A 246 23.69 14.47 5.63
N VAL A 247 22.49 14.03 5.26
CA VAL A 247 21.33 13.90 6.15
C VAL A 247 21.52 12.71 7.10
N VAL A 248 22.08 11.60 6.61
CA VAL A 248 22.39 10.43 7.46
C VAL A 248 23.33 10.80 8.61
N LYS A 249 24.33 11.66 8.35
CA LYS A 249 25.29 12.15 9.35
C LYS A 249 24.68 13.07 10.42
N GLN A 250 23.50 13.63 10.16
CA GLN A 250 22.78 14.47 11.14
C GLN A 250 22.04 13.64 12.20
N GLY A 251 22.00 12.32 12.08
CA GLY A 251 21.43 11.41 13.07
C GLY A 251 20.07 10.82 12.69
N VAL A 252 19.50 10.05 13.61
CA VAL A 252 18.27 9.28 13.40
C VAL A 252 17.08 10.19 13.11
N GLU A 253 16.95 11.30 13.85
CA GLU A 253 15.82 12.21 13.69
C GLU A 253 15.78 12.82 12.29
N ALA A 254 16.90 13.35 11.79
CA ALA A 254 16.98 13.95 10.46
C ALA A 254 16.62 12.94 9.35
N ARG A 255 17.08 11.68 9.49
CA ARG A 255 16.72 10.59 8.57
C ARG A 255 15.24 10.25 8.60
N VAL A 256 14.65 10.15 9.80
CA VAL A 256 13.22 9.84 9.95
C VAL A 256 12.38 10.95 9.32
N ARG A 257 12.69 12.21 9.61
CA ARG A 257 12.00 13.37 9.00
C ARG A 257 12.12 13.37 7.47
N ALA A 258 13.30 13.10 6.92
CA ALA A 258 13.50 13.01 5.48
C ALA A 258 12.69 11.87 4.83
N ALA A 259 12.60 10.71 5.50
CA ALA A 259 11.79 9.58 5.05
C ALA A 259 10.28 9.84 5.16
N GLU A 260 9.83 10.50 6.24
CA GLU A 260 8.44 10.94 6.41
C GLU A 260 8.04 11.91 5.30
N SER A 261 8.89 12.90 4.98
CA SER A 261 8.60 13.89 3.94
C SER A 261 8.24 13.28 2.59
N PHE A 262 8.82 12.13 2.21
CA PHE A 262 8.46 11.43 0.98
C PHE A 262 6.95 11.15 0.87
N PHE A 263 6.33 10.76 1.99
CA PHE A 263 4.89 10.51 2.07
C PHE A 263 4.11 11.80 2.32
N ILE A 264 4.56 12.58 3.31
CA ILE A 264 3.82 13.75 3.82
C ILE A 264 3.74 14.88 2.80
N ASP A 265 4.83 15.17 2.07
CA ASP A 265 4.82 16.16 1.00
C ASP A 265 3.87 15.72 -0.12
N SER A 266 3.89 14.44 -0.50
CA SER A 266 3.02 13.92 -1.56
C SER A 266 1.52 13.96 -1.20
N LEU A 267 1.18 13.74 0.06
CA LEU A 267 -0.20 13.84 0.55
C LEU A 267 -0.66 15.31 0.58
N GLU A 268 0.22 16.23 0.95
CA GLU A 268 -0.09 17.67 0.95
C GLU A 268 -0.25 18.21 -0.48
N GLU A 269 0.63 17.84 -1.42
CA GLU A 269 0.50 18.15 -2.84
C GLU A 269 -0.84 17.61 -3.39
N TRP A 270 -1.19 16.37 -3.05
CA TRP A 270 -2.47 15.77 -3.41
C TRP A 270 -3.65 16.55 -2.82
N ARG A 271 -3.62 16.89 -1.52
CA ARG A 271 -4.69 17.64 -0.85
C ARG A 271 -4.96 18.97 -1.55
N GLN A 272 -3.89 19.68 -1.89
CA GLN A 272 -3.97 20.96 -2.61
C GLN A 272 -4.59 20.78 -4.01
N LYS A 273 -4.18 19.75 -4.76
CA LYS A 273 -4.76 19.43 -6.08
C LYS A 273 -6.23 19.06 -6.01
N MET A 274 -6.63 18.39 -4.92
CA MET A 274 -8.02 18.03 -4.65
C MET A 274 -8.82 19.18 -4.02
N GLN A 275 -8.18 20.32 -3.74
CA GLN A 275 -8.79 21.52 -3.16
C GLN A 275 -9.49 21.26 -1.82
N LEU A 276 -8.91 20.41 -0.99
CA LEU A 276 -9.50 20.02 0.30
C LEU A 276 -8.96 20.91 1.40
N GLU A 277 -9.73 21.87 1.91
CA GLU A 277 -9.28 22.76 2.99
C GLU A 277 -8.91 22.00 4.27
N LYS A 278 -9.80 21.09 4.68
CA LYS A 278 -9.71 20.29 5.90
C LYS A 278 -10.27 18.88 5.65
N MET A 279 -9.72 17.88 6.34
CA MET A 279 -10.06 16.47 6.11
C MET A 279 -10.17 15.67 7.42
N THR A 280 -11.11 14.73 7.48
CA THR A 280 -11.09 13.62 8.43
C THR A 280 -10.22 12.51 7.85
N ILE A 281 -9.20 12.06 8.58
CA ILE A 281 -8.25 11.05 8.11
C ILE A 281 -8.45 9.74 8.86
N ILE A 282 -8.59 8.65 8.11
CA ILE A 282 -8.62 7.27 8.58
C ILE A 282 -7.32 6.60 8.17
N GLY A 283 -6.45 6.29 9.12
CA GLY A 283 -5.15 5.67 8.86
C GLY A 283 -5.06 4.26 9.45
N HIS A 284 -4.74 3.26 8.62
CA HIS A 284 -4.52 1.88 9.07
C HIS A 284 -3.03 1.53 9.14
N SER A 285 -2.57 0.93 10.25
CA SER A 285 -1.19 0.46 10.42
C SER A 285 -0.16 1.58 10.15
N LEU A 286 0.75 1.41 9.17
CA LEU A 286 1.66 2.48 8.72
C LEU A 286 0.92 3.75 8.31
N GLY A 287 -0.28 3.63 7.71
CA GLY A 287 -1.12 4.76 7.37
C GLY A 287 -1.53 5.57 8.60
N GLY A 288 -1.72 4.93 9.75
CA GLY A 288 -1.97 5.60 11.04
C GLY A 288 -0.76 6.38 11.54
N TYR A 289 0.44 5.78 11.47
CA TYR A 289 1.70 6.47 11.78
C TYR A 289 1.88 7.73 10.92
N LEU A 290 1.72 7.57 9.60
CA LEU A 290 1.89 8.68 8.65
C LEU A 290 0.78 9.74 8.79
N SER A 291 -0.43 9.35 9.19
CA SER A 291 -1.51 10.31 9.50
C SER A 291 -1.18 11.19 10.69
N LEU A 292 -0.58 10.61 11.74
CA LEU A 292 -0.07 11.38 12.88
C LEU A 292 1.08 12.30 12.48
N ALA A 293 2.03 11.79 11.69
CA ALA A 293 3.13 12.60 11.16
C ALA A 293 2.63 13.77 10.29
N TYR A 294 1.59 13.54 9.47
CA TYR A 294 0.92 14.58 8.68
C TYR A 294 0.29 15.65 9.60
N ALA A 295 -0.52 15.22 10.58
CA ALA A 295 -1.21 16.13 11.50
C ALA A 295 -0.23 16.96 12.36
N LEU A 296 0.94 16.41 12.68
CA LEU A 296 1.99 17.15 13.40
C LEU A 296 2.59 18.30 12.57
N ARG A 297 2.57 18.18 11.24
CA ARG A 297 3.10 19.21 10.34
C ARG A 297 2.03 20.17 9.83
N PHE A 298 0.81 19.69 9.66
CA PHE A 298 -0.33 20.43 9.10
C PHE A 298 -1.60 20.27 9.97
N PRO A 299 -1.56 20.65 11.26
CA PRO A 299 -2.66 20.41 12.19
C PRO A 299 -3.95 21.11 11.77
N GLU A 300 -3.86 22.26 11.10
CA GLU A 300 -5.00 23.01 10.60
C GLU A 300 -5.75 22.32 9.45
N ARG A 301 -5.09 21.37 8.77
CA ARG A 301 -5.67 20.59 7.65
C ARG A 301 -6.41 19.35 8.10
N VAL A 302 -6.34 19.01 9.38
CA VAL A 302 -6.93 17.78 9.93
C VAL A 302 -8.10 18.14 10.85
N GLU A 303 -9.28 17.64 10.50
CA GLU A 303 -10.49 17.77 11.32
C GLU A 303 -10.50 16.76 12.46
N LYS A 304 -10.21 15.50 12.13
CA LYS A 304 -10.22 14.37 13.06
C LYS A 304 -9.30 13.26 12.54
N LEU A 305 -8.69 12.52 13.47
CA LEU A 305 -7.93 11.31 13.17
C LEU A 305 -8.67 10.07 13.69
N ILE A 306 -8.74 9.05 12.84
CA ILE A 306 -9.22 7.71 13.18
C ILE A 306 -8.10 6.73 12.83
N LEU A 307 -7.49 6.14 13.85
CA LEU A 307 -6.29 5.33 13.73
C LEU A 307 -6.64 3.86 13.99
N ILE A 308 -6.54 3.03 12.97
CA ILE A 308 -6.85 1.60 13.04
C ILE A 308 -5.54 0.83 13.15
N SER A 309 -5.30 0.22 14.31
CA SER A 309 -4.10 -0.56 14.63
C SER A 309 -2.79 0.16 14.21
N PRO A 310 -2.59 1.44 14.58
CA PRO A 310 -1.49 2.25 14.05
C PRO A 310 -0.12 1.70 14.46
N ALA A 311 0.83 1.73 13.51
CA ALA A 311 2.22 1.35 13.79
C ALA A 311 2.96 2.43 14.60
N GLY A 312 4.01 2.05 15.32
CA GLY A 312 4.97 3.00 15.88
C GLY A 312 4.46 3.93 16.98
N ILE A 313 3.38 3.57 17.67
CA ILE A 313 2.85 4.33 18.82
C ILE A 313 3.76 4.21 20.06
N PRO A 314 3.95 3.00 20.64
CA PRO A 314 4.73 2.86 21.86
C PRO A 314 6.23 3.00 21.62
N ASP A 315 6.96 3.22 22.72
CA ASP A 315 8.40 3.05 22.72
C ASP A 315 8.78 1.59 22.41
N ASN A 316 9.94 1.39 21.76
CA ASN A 316 10.51 0.04 21.62
C ASN A 316 10.96 -0.47 23.02
N PRO A 317 10.46 -1.62 23.49
CA PRO A 317 10.89 -2.21 24.76
C PRO A 317 12.36 -2.67 24.74
N ASP A 318 12.89 -3.04 23.56
CA ASP A 318 14.23 -3.61 23.40
C ASP A 318 15.32 -2.55 23.11
N LYS A 319 15.14 -1.31 23.58
CA LYS A 319 16.04 -0.17 23.28
C LYS A 319 17.52 -0.43 23.57
N GLU A 320 17.85 -1.31 24.52
CA GLU A 320 19.23 -1.63 24.87
C GLU A 320 19.90 -2.62 23.89
N ALA A 321 19.14 -3.39 23.12
CA ALA A 321 19.68 -4.42 22.22
C ALA A 321 19.84 -3.95 20.76
N VAL A 322 19.20 -2.85 20.36
CA VAL A 322 19.26 -2.31 18.99
C VAL A 322 20.14 -1.07 18.98
N SER A 323 21.45 -1.26 18.78
CA SER A 323 22.45 -0.20 18.69
C SER A 323 21.98 0.96 17.81
N ASP A 324 22.18 2.20 18.27
CA ASP A 324 21.96 3.47 17.58
C ASP A 324 22.25 3.44 16.07
N GLY A 325 21.29 3.03 15.23
CA GLY A 325 21.19 3.30 13.79
C GLY A 325 22.45 3.17 12.91
N ARG A 326 23.52 2.46 13.33
CA ARG A 326 24.83 2.45 12.64
C ARG A 326 24.81 1.70 11.30
N ALA A 327 23.73 1.00 10.98
CA ALA A 327 23.65 0.06 9.86
C ALA A 327 23.53 0.70 8.45
N PHE A 328 23.49 2.02 8.32
CA PHE A 328 23.40 2.72 7.02
C PHE A 328 24.75 3.25 6.51
N GLN A 329 25.84 2.53 6.75
CA GLN A 329 27.09 2.80 6.04
C GLN A 329 27.01 2.20 4.63
N SER A 330 26.44 2.96 3.70
CA SER A 330 26.61 2.73 2.26
C SER A 330 28.11 2.81 1.94
N LYS A 331 28.83 1.68 1.94
CA LYS A 331 29.99 1.55 1.05
C LYS A 331 29.43 1.54 -0.37
N GLY A 332 29.82 2.55 -1.13
CA GLY A 332 29.11 3.03 -2.32
C GLY A 332 28.67 1.95 -3.29
N ASN A 333 27.57 2.27 -3.99
CA ASN A 333 27.10 1.58 -5.18
C ASN A 333 28.26 1.31 -6.17
N LYS A 334 28.85 0.13 -6.06
CA LYS A 334 29.32 -0.65 -7.19
C LYS A 334 28.71 -2.03 -7.00
N VAL A 335 27.71 -2.34 -7.83
CA VAL A 335 27.38 -3.72 -8.16
C VAL A 335 28.69 -4.36 -8.63
N GLY A 336 29.22 -5.26 -7.81
CA GLY A 336 30.54 -5.86 -7.99
C GLY A 336 30.75 -6.90 -6.90
N THR A 337 30.34 -8.13 -7.22
CA THR A 337 30.72 -9.40 -6.56
C THR A 337 32.10 -9.32 -5.93
N SER A 338 32.22 -9.37 -4.59
CA SER A 338 33.44 -9.76 -3.85
C SER A 338 33.31 -9.74 -2.32
N GLY A 339 32.39 -8.97 -1.73
CA GLY A 339 32.37 -8.76 -0.26
C GLY A 339 31.71 -9.88 0.57
N ALA A 340 30.62 -10.48 0.08
CA ALA A 340 29.85 -11.49 0.82
C ALA A 340 30.54 -12.88 0.87
N THR A 341 31.59 -13.10 0.07
CA THR A 341 32.28 -14.39 -0.01
C THR A 341 33.37 -14.58 1.03
N GLN A 342 33.86 -13.53 1.68
CA GLN A 342 34.98 -13.66 2.63
C GLN A 342 34.49 -14.12 4.02
N GLU A 343 33.44 -13.50 4.58
CA GLU A 343 32.88 -13.92 5.89
C GLU A 343 32.22 -15.31 5.85
N LEU A 344 31.71 -15.73 4.68
CA LEU A 344 31.20 -17.09 4.46
C LEU A 344 32.33 -18.13 4.28
N ARG A 345 33.53 -17.73 3.82
CA ARG A 345 34.70 -18.62 3.73
C ARG A 345 35.38 -18.79 5.08
N ASP A 346 35.48 -17.74 5.87
CA ASP A 346 36.10 -17.79 7.21
C ASP A 346 35.26 -18.64 8.17
N SER A 347 33.93 -18.64 8.00
CA SER A 347 33.00 -19.51 8.75
C SER A 347 33.06 -20.99 8.35
N GLN A 348 33.60 -21.33 7.17
CA GLN A 348 33.78 -22.72 6.72
C GLN A 348 35.18 -23.27 7.05
N ALA A 349 36.16 -22.41 7.32
CA ALA A 349 37.53 -22.82 7.68
C ALA A 349 37.66 -23.36 9.11
N GLN A 350 36.66 -23.18 9.98
CA GLN A 350 36.67 -23.66 11.37
C GLN A 350 35.82 -24.91 11.65
N ILE A 351 35.44 -25.67 10.61
CA ILE A 351 34.85 -27.00 10.81
C ILE A 351 35.97 -28.04 10.68
N ALA A 352 36.31 -28.69 11.79
CA ALA A 352 37.25 -29.81 11.83
C ALA A 352 36.93 -30.87 10.74
N PRO A 353 37.93 -31.57 10.17
CA PRO A 353 37.69 -32.53 9.10
C PRO A 353 36.85 -33.71 9.61
N ARG A 354 35.57 -33.75 9.21
CA ARG A 354 34.69 -34.92 9.40
C ARG A 354 35.27 -36.14 8.70
N THR A 355 35.36 -37.25 9.42
CA THR A 355 35.92 -38.52 8.93
C THR A 355 35.06 -39.09 7.78
N GLN A 356 35.65 -39.91 6.90
CA GLN A 356 34.92 -40.54 5.76
C GLN A 356 33.68 -41.32 6.23
N ALA A 357 33.75 -41.97 7.40
CA ALA A 357 32.64 -42.71 7.98
C ALA A 357 31.39 -41.84 8.26
N GLU A 358 31.58 -40.60 8.75
CA GLU A 358 30.47 -39.67 9.03
C GLU A 358 29.82 -39.14 7.74
N ARG A 359 30.60 -39.00 6.66
CA ARG A 359 30.09 -38.62 5.33
C ARG A 359 29.25 -39.73 4.72
N GLU A 360 29.67 -40.98 4.89
CA GLU A 360 28.94 -42.16 4.42
C GLU A 360 27.63 -42.34 5.18
N GLN A 361 27.64 -42.18 6.51
CA GLN A 361 26.44 -42.24 7.35
C GLN A 361 25.41 -41.15 6.99
N THR A 362 25.88 -39.93 6.72
CA THR A 362 25.02 -38.82 6.31
C THR A 362 24.40 -39.10 4.93
N ARG A 363 25.17 -39.68 4.00
CA ARG A 363 24.70 -40.05 2.66
C ARG A 363 23.69 -41.20 2.71
N GLU A 364 23.90 -42.18 3.58
CA GLU A 364 22.98 -43.28 3.85
C GLU A 364 21.66 -42.77 4.43
N SER A 365 21.73 -41.83 5.38
CA SER A 365 20.55 -41.22 6.00
C SER A 365 19.73 -40.39 5.01
N MET A 366 20.38 -39.59 4.15
CA MET A 366 19.70 -38.87 3.07
C MET A 366 19.08 -39.81 2.03
N ARG A 367 19.71 -40.95 1.73
CA ARG A 367 19.13 -41.98 0.85
C ARG A 367 17.89 -42.63 1.45
N ARG A 368 17.88 -42.91 2.76
CA ARG A 368 16.70 -43.47 3.44
C ARG A 368 15.53 -42.50 3.47
N VAL A 369 15.80 -41.21 3.70
CA VAL A 369 14.77 -40.16 3.65
C VAL A 369 14.20 -40.03 2.24
N ALA A 370 15.04 -40.05 1.21
CA ALA A 370 14.60 -40.01 -0.19
C ALA A 370 13.77 -41.23 -0.61
N ALA A 371 14.08 -42.43 -0.09
CA ALA A 371 13.32 -43.66 -0.35
C ALA A 371 11.98 -43.71 0.42
N SER A 372 11.90 -43.09 1.61
CA SER A 372 10.65 -42.98 2.37
C SER A 372 9.64 -42.00 1.77
N ALA A 373 10.12 -41.00 1.02
CA ALA A 373 9.27 -40.01 0.35
C ALA A 373 8.63 -40.54 -0.95
N SER A 374 9.06 -41.71 -1.46
CA SER A 374 8.57 -42.29 -2.72
C SER A 374 7.56 -43.44 -2.56
N SER A 375 7.08 -43.75 -1.34
CA SER A 375 6.21 -44.91 -1.08
C SER A 375 4.83 -44.62 -0.47
N SER A 376 4.44 -43.36 -0.30
CA SER A 376 3.11 -43.01 0.23
C SER A 376 2.21 -42.40 -0.85
N SER A 377 1.74 -43.24 -1.77
CA SER A 377 0.61 -42.94 -2.66
C SER A 377 -0.10 -44.23 -3.08
N ASN A 378 -0.98 -44.76 -2.23
CA ASN A 378 -2.21 -45.50 -2.57
C ASN A 378 -2.76 -46.27 -1.36
N ASN A 379 -3.93 -45.85 -0.86
CA ASN A 379 -5.18 -46.63 -0.81
C ASN A 379 -6.15 -46.02 0.20
N GLY A 380 -7.41 -45.88 -0.24
CA GLY A 380 -8.52 -45.44 0.59
C GLY A 380 -9.15 -46.60 1.37
N GLU A 381 -9.68 -46.28 2.54
CA GLU A 381 -10.74 -47.06 3.18
C GLU A 381 -11.55 -46.17 4.14
N ILE A 382 -12.86 -46.37 4.15
CA ILE A 382 -13.89 -45.64 4.90
C ILE A 382 -14.20 -46.42 6.17
N VAL A 383 -14.20 -45.82 7.37
CA VAL A 383 -15.05 -46.27 8.51
C VAL A 383 -15.51 -45.11 9.42
N GLN A 384 -16.80 -45.21 9.75
CA GLN A 384 -17.76 -44.53 10.63
C GLN A 384 -17.31 -43.97 11.99
N GLY A 385 -18.12 -43.01 12.49
CA GLY A 385 -17.96 -42.29 13.75
C GLY A 385 -18.58 -42.91 15.00
N ALA A 386 -18.33 -42.25 16.13
CA ALA A 386 -19.06 -42.36 17.39
C ALA A 386 -18.92 -41.07 18.23
N GLU A 387 -19.96 -40.82 19.01
CA GLU A 387 -20.42 -39.58 19.68
C GLU A 387 -19.74 -39.19 21.02
N PRO A 388 -20.07 -38.02 21.62
CA PRO A 388 -19.30 -37.38 22.69
C PRO A 388 -19.67 -37.90 24.09
N LYS A 389 -18.72 -37.82 25.03
CA LYS A 389 -18.98 -38.05 26.46
C LYS A 389 -19.11 -36.72 27.22
N GLY A 390 -20.30 -36.51 27.77
CA GLY A 390 -20.60 -35.53 28.82
C GLY A 390 -20.25 -36.04 30.24
N PRO A 391 -20.79 -35.41 31.31
CA PRO A 391 -20.02 -34.80 32.38
C PRO A 391 -19.87 -35.68 33.63
N VAL A 392 -18.84 -35.44 34.44
CA VAL A 392 -18.76 -35.97 35.82
C VAL A 392 -18.16 -34.93 36.78
N ASP A 393 -18.72 -34.95 37.97
CA ASP A 393 -18.82 -33.92 39.01
C ASP A 393 -17.57 -33.46 39.77
N ALA A 394 -17.77 -32.30 40.41
CA ALA A 394 -16.90 -31.56 41.31
C ALA A 394 -16.51 -32.29 42.61
N ARG A 395 -15.23 -32.17 43.00
CA ARG A 395 -14.78 -32.09 44.40
C ARG A 395 -13.63 -31.08 44.53
N LEU A 396 -13.70 -30.28 45.59
CA LEU A 396 -12.82 -29.16 45.95
C LEU A 396 -11.46 -29.63 46.53
N SER A 397 -10.39 -29.06 45.97
CA SER A 397 -9.06 -28.58 46.44
C SER A 397 -8.43 -29.09 47.78
N PRO A 398 -7.08 -29.02 47.99
CA PRO A 398 -6.34 -27.74 48.05
C PRO A 398 -4.95 -27.69 47.33
N GLU A 399 -4.73 -26.51 46.71
CA GLU A 399 -3.45 -25.77 46.60
C GLU A 399 -2.19 -26.48 46.09
N GLU A 400 -1.97 -26.48 44.77
CA GLU A 400 -0.62 -26.47 44.19
C GLU A 400 -0.54 -25.52 43.00
N LYS A 401 0.30 -24.48 43.18
CA LYS A 401 0.97 -23.61 42.19
C LYS A 401 0.21 -23.24 40.91
N ALA A 402 -0.12 -21.95 40.81
CA ALA A 402 -0.53 -21.31 39.57
C ALA A 402 0.50 -21.55 38.45
N GLU A 403 0.22 -22.53 37.60
CA GLU A 403 0.74 -22.57 36.23
C GLU A 403 -0.09 -21.56 35.43
N GLU A 404 0.57 -20.53 34.90
CA GLU A 404 -0.01 -19.64 33.90
C GLU A 404 -0.45 -20.51 32.71
N GLU A 405 -1.76 -20.66 32.49
CA GLU A 405 -2.28 -21.22 31.25
C GLU A 405 -1.85 -20.31 30.08
N GLU A 406 -0.80 -20.72 29.37
CA GLU A 406 -0.40 -20.13 28.09
C GLU A 406 -1.57 -20.27 27.09
N GLY A 407 -2.29 -19.18 26.87
CA GLY A 407 -3.35 -19.12 25.85
C GLY A 407 -2.83 -19.39 24.43
N PRO A 408 -3.70 -19.71 23.45
CA PRO A 408 -3.32 -20.38 22.20
C PRO A 408 -2.54 -19.53 21.17
N HIS A 409 -2.10 -18.32 21.50
CA HIS A 409 -1.71 -17.33 20.50
C HIS A 409 -0.43 -16.54 20.83
N ASN A 410 0.59 -17.22 21.34
CA ASN A 410 1.94 -16.70 21.14
C ASN A 410 2.32 -16.88 19.66
N PRO A 411 2.75 -15.81 18.94
CA PRO A 411 3.27 -15.98 17.59
C PRO A 411 4.42 -16.99 17.61
N PRO A 412 4.56 -17.85 16.59
CA PRO A 412 5.56 -18.91 16.59
C PRO A 412 6.93 -18.31 16.92
N ARG A 413 7.58 -18.83 17.97
CA ARG A 413 8.87 -18.32 18.45
C ARG A 413 9.91 -18.51 17.34
N ILE A 414 10.15 -17.45 16.57
CA ILE A 414 11.18 -17.42 15.53
C ILE A 414 12.54 -17.54 16.23
N GLY A 415 13.37 -18.51 15.83
CA GLY A 415 14.69 -18.71 16.42
C GLY A 415 15.56 -17.45 16.34
N ALA A 416 16.39 -17.22 17.36
CA ALA A 416 17.21 -16.02 17.50
C ALA A 416 18.06 -15.72 16.25
N ARG A 417 18.64 -16.74 15.61
CA ARG A 417 19.41 -16.60 14.36
C ARG A 417 18.54 -16.07 13.21
N THR A 418 17.33 -16.58 13.06
CA THR A 418 16.38 -16.13 12.02
C THR A 418 15.94 -14.69 12.29
N ARG A 419 15.67 -14.33 13.56
CA ARG A 419 15.38 -12.95 13.95
C ARG A 419 16.54 -12.02 13.60
N SER A 420 17.78 -12.39 13.92
CA SER A 420 18.97 -11.57 13.59
C SER A 420 19.15 -11.37 12.09
N VAL A 421 18.92 -12.42 11.27
CA VAL A 421 18.97 -12.30 9.81
C VAL A 421 17.87 -11.36 9.30
N LEU A 422 16.63 -11.51 9.78
CA LEU A 422 15.52 -10.62 9.39
C LEU A 422 15.79 -9.17 9.79
N THR A 423 16.31 -8.95 10.99
CA THR A 423 16.75 -7.63 11.46
C THR A 423 17.84 -7.05 10.57
N TRP A 424 18.87 -7.85 10.23
CA TRP A 424 19.94 -7.39 9.33
C TRP A 424 19.39 -7.03 7.94
N LEU A 425 18.54 -7.88 7.35
CA LEU A 425 17.92 -7.61 6.05
C LEU A 425 17.09 -6.32 6.07
N TRP A 426 16.30 -6.11 7.14
CA TRP A 426 15.54 -4.89 7.35
C TRP A 426 16.44 -3.65 7.41
N GLU A 427 17.53 -3.72 8.18
CA GLU A 427 18.51 -2.64 8.31
C GLU A 427 19.30 -2.38 7.02
N GLN A 428 19.48 -3.40 6.16
CA GLN A 428 20.02 -3.25 4.80
C GLN A 428 18.98 -2.75 3.79
N ASN A 429 17.77 -2.40 4.25
CA ASN A 429 16.67 -1.93 3.41
C ASN A 429 16.22 -2.97 2.35
N LEU A 430 16.44 -4.25 2.62
CA LEU A 430 15.95 -5.33 1.77
C LEU A 430 14.49 -5.65 2.13
N SER A 431 13.58 -5.15 1.31
CA SER A 431 12.14 -5.36 1.46
C SER A 431 11.70 -6.78 1.01
N PRO A 432 10.66 -7.38 1.63
CA PRO A 432 10.01 -8.59 1.13
C PRO A 432 9.59 -8.49 -0.35
N PHE A 433 9.19 -7.30 -0.82
CA PHE A 433 8.84 -7.09 -2.23
C PHE A 433 10.06 -7.16 -3.15
N ALA A 434 11.26 -6.83 -2.66
CA ALA A 434 12.49 -7.02 -3.43
C ALA A 434 12.75 -8.52 -3.70
N ILE A 435 12.42 -9.40 -2.75
CA ILE A 435 12.51 -10.85 -2.92
C ILE A 435 11.46 -11.33 -3.93
N ILE A 436 10.20 -10.88 -3.80
CA ILE A 436 9.14 -11.25 -4.74
C ILE A 436 9.53 -10.85 -6.17
N ARG A 437 10.04 -9.62 -6.36
CA ARG A 437 10.45 -9.14 -7.69
C ARG A 437 11.63 -9.90 -8.29
N SER A 438 12.62 -10.25 -7.47
CA SER A 438 13.79 -11.01 -7.95
C SER A 438 13.47 -12.48 -8.21
N SER A 439 12.34 -12.99 -7.71
CA SER A 439 11.92 -14.38 -7.88
C SER A 439 11.34 -14.70 -9.27
N GLY A 440 11.17 -13.70 -10.14
CA GLY A 440 10.77 -13.88 -11.54
C GLY A 440 9.49 -14.71 -11.67
N PHE A 441 9.57 -15.85 -12.36
CA PHE A 441 8.42 -16.73 -12.59
C PHE A 441 7.84 -17.37 -11.33
N LEU A 442 8.54 -17.35 -10.19
CA LEU A 442 8.01 -17.84 -8.91
C LEU A 442 7.17 -16.80 -8.17
N ALA A 443 7.25 -15.52 -8.56
CA ALA A 443 6.54 -14.42 -7.90
C ALA A 443 5.02 -14.64 -7.83
N PRO A 444 4.31 -15.05 -8.91
CA PRO A 444 2.87 -15.31 -8.84
C PRO A 444 2.52 -16.36 -7.77
N MET A 445 3.23 -17.48 -7.71
CA MET A 445 2.99 -18.51 -6.67
C MET A 445 3.31 -18.05 -5.25
N MET A 446 4.37 -17.25 -5.06
CA MET A 446 4.67 -16.69 -3.73
C MET A 446 3.54 -15.78 -3.25
N VAL A 447 3.02 -14.93 -4.14
CA VAL A 447 1.87 -14.06 -3.85
C VAL A 447 0.61 -14.90 -3.64
N ALA A 448 0.39 -15.96 -4.43
CA ALA A 448 -0.74 -16.88 -4.28
C ALA A 448 -0.78 -17.48 -2.88
N ARG A 449 0.36 -17.99 -2.39
CA ARG A 449 0.45 -18.55 -1.05
C ARG A 449 0.14 -17.53 0.04
N TYR A 450 0.55 -16.28 -0.15
CA TYR A 450 0.19 -15.18 0.76
C TYR A 450 -1.32 -14.90 0.71
N THR A 451 -1.88 -14.67 -0.48
CA THR A 451 -3.28 -14.24 -0.62
C THR A 451 -4.26 -15.34 -0.21
N SER A 452 -4.05 -16.59 -0.65
CA SER A 452 -4.90 -17.72 -0.28
C SER A 452 -4.88 -18.02 1.21
N ARG A 453 -3.78 -17.70 1.92
CA ARG A 453 -3.72 -17.84 3.38
C ARG A 453 -4.33 -16.66 4.11
N ARG A 454 -4.02 -15.43 3.69
CA ARG A 454 -4.41 -14.21 4.41
C ARG A 454 -5.88 -13.83 4.19
N PHE A 455 -6.44 -14.23 3.06
CA PHE A 455 -7.78 -13.86 2.60
C PHE A 455 -8.62 -15.09 2.23
N SER A 456 -8.39 -16.23 2.91
CA SER A 456 -9.08 -17.51 2.65
C SER A 456 -10.61 -17.44 2.85
N LEU A 457 -11.11 -16.41 3.52
CA LEU A 457 -12.53 -16.21 3.78
C LEU A 457 -13.23 -15.40 2.67
N LEU A 458 -12.49 -14.88 1.69
CA LEU A 458 -13.09 -14.20 0.55
C LEU A 458 -13.74 -15.22 -0.40
N PRO A 459 -14.86 -14.86 -1.05
CA PRO A 459 -15.37 -15.61 -2.19
C PRO A 459 -14.28 -15.83 -3.24
N ASP A 460 -14.32 -16.96 -3.96
CA ASP A 460 -13.26 -17.33 -4.92
C ASP A 460 -12.98 -16.26 -5.97
N GLU A 461 -14.02 -15.58 -6.46
CA GLU A 461 -13.90 -14.51 -7.45
C GLU A 461 -13.11 -13.30 -6.89
N ASP A 462 -13.45 -12.85 -5.69
CA ASP A 462 -12.76 -11.78 -4.98
C ASP A 462 -11.33 -12.15 -4.63
N LEU A 463 -11.12 -13.40 -4.20
CA LEU A 463 -9.79 -13.90 -3.87
C LEU A 463 -8.89 -13.91 -5.11
N ARG A 464 -9.40 -14.35 -6.27
CA ARG A 464 -8.68 -14.27 -7.55
C ARG A 464 -8.37 -12.81 -7.93
N ALA A 465 -9.35 -11.92 -7.84
CA ALA A 465 -9.14 -10.51 -8.15
C ALA A 465 -8.11 -9.86 -7.21
N LEU A 466 -8.23 -10.09 -5.90
CA LEU A 466 -7.29 -9.59 -4.90
C LEU A 466 -5.90 -10.18 -5.09
N HIS A 467 -5.78 -11.44 -5.49
CA HIS A 467 -4.51 -12.06 -5.87
C HIS A 467 -3.84 -11.32 -7.03
N VAL A 468 -4.58 -11.06 -8.12
CA VAL A 468 -4.07 -10.32 -9.28
C VAL A 468 -3.65 -8.91 -8.90
N TYR A 469 -4.47 -8.22 -8.11
CA TYR A 469 -4.16 -6.89 -7.58
C TYR A 469 -2.85 -6.92 -6.77
N CYS A 470 -2.74 -7.81 -5.79
CA CYS A 470 -1.56 -7.99 -4.94
C CYS A 470 -0.32 -8.30 -5.78
N HIS A 471 -0.43 -9.22 -6.74
CA HIS A 471 0.69 -9.59 -7.60
C HIS A 471 1.21 -8.38 -8.39
N GLY A 472 0.30 -7.57 -8.96
CA GLY A 472 0.69 -6.34 -9.67
C GLY A 472 1.39 -5.32 -8.77
N ILE A 473 0.84 -5.03 -7.59
CA ILE A 473 1.43 -4.00 -6.71
C ILE A 473 2.71 -4.48 -5.98
N PHE A 474 2.88 -5.80 -5.79
CA PHE A 474 4.06 -6.38 -5.12
C PHE A 474 5.23 -6.58 -6.07
N THR A 475 4.96 -6.79 -7.35
CA THR A 475 6.00 -6.97 -8.37
C THR A 475 6.45 -5.64 -9.00
N ASP A 476 5.79 -4.53 -8.69
CA ASP A 476 6.16 -3.20 -9.19
C ASP A 476 7.46 -2.67 -8.57
N LYS A 477 8.09 -1.71 -9.26
CA LYS A 477 9.38 -1.12 -8.91
C LYS A 477 9.41 -0.66 -7.45
N GLY A 478 10.54 -0.93 -6.79
CA GLY A 478 10.77 -0.45 -5.42
C GLY A 478 10.86 1.06 -5.34
N SER A 479 10.32 1.64 -4.26
CA SER A 479 10.24 3.09 -4.05
C SER A 479 10.13 3.41 -2.54
N SER A 480 8.93 3.65 -2.03
CA SER A 480 8.74 4.11 -0.65
C SER A 480 9.01 3.04 0.40
N GLU A 481 9.07 1.77 0.01
CA GLU A 481 9.59 0.69 0.87
C GLU A 481 10.99 1.01 1.40
N TYR A 482 11.80 1.77 0.65
CA TYR A 482 13.12 2.19 1.06
C TYR A 482 13.12 3.30 2.12
N CYS A 483 11.97 3.93 2.37
CA CYS A 483 11.77 4.87 3.48
C CYS A 483 11.62 4.12 4.82
N LEU A 484 11.11 2.89 4.80
CA LEU A 484 10.60 2.24 6.00
C LEU A 484 11.68 1.86 7.00
N ALA A 485 12.82 1.38 6.55
CA ALA A 485 13.93 1.09 7.46
C ALA A 485 14.48 2.36 8.12
N HIS A 486 14.23 3.55 7.57
CA HIS A 486 14.53 4.83 8.21
C HIS A 486 13.45 5.26 9.21
N ILE A 487 12.18 4.92 9.01
CA ILE A 487 11.06 5.31 9.87
C ILE A 487 10.87 4.31 11.03
N LEU A 488 10.92 3.02 10.71
CA LEU A 488 10.63 1.91 11.60
C LEU A 488 11.90 1.07 11.83
N ALA A 489 12.15 0.76 13.10
CA ALA A 489 13.03 -0.32 13.51
C ALA A 489 12.37 -1.68 13.22
N PRO A 490 13.13 -2.79 13.23
CA PRO A 490 12.58 -4.14 13.13
C PRO A 490 11.43 -4.36 14.12
N GLY A 491 10.39 -5.08 13.69
CA GLY A 491 9.17 -5.27 14.50
C GLY A 491 8.16 -4.12 14.40
N ALA A 492 8.33 -3.19 13.46
CA ALA A 492 7.44 -2.05 13.23
C ALA A 492 7.36 -1.03 14.39
N PHE A 493 8.36 -1.02 15.28
CA PHE A 493 8.55 0.07 16.23
C PHE A 493 9.08 1.30 15.51
N ALA A 494 8.53 2.47 15.80
CA ALA A 494 9.05 3.70 15.21
C ALA A 494 10.40 4.08 15.82
N ARG A 495 11.31 4.55 14.97
CA ARG A 495 12.58 5.14 15.43
C ARG A 495 12.35 6.47 16.14
N LEU A 496 11.29 7.19 15.78
CA LEU A 496 10.72 8.31 16.54
C LEU A 496 9.28 7.96 16.97
N PRO A 497 9.10 7.31 18.14
CA PRO A 497 7.80 6.89 18.65
C PRO A 497 6.77 8.01 18.72
N MET A 498 5.54 7.72 18.28
CA MET A 498 4.48 8.73 18.25
C MET A 498 4.05 9.15 19.66
N VAL A 499 4.10 8.27 20.66
CA VAL A 499 3.77 8.63 22.06
C VAL A 499 4.56 9.85 22.57
N LYS A 500 5.75 10.12 22.01
CA LYS A 500 6.60 11.27 22.37
C LYS A 500 6.33 12.53 21.57
N ARG A 501 5.58 12.42 20.48
CA ARG A 501 5.39 13.48 19.48
C ARG A 501 3.97 14.01 19.45
N ILE A 502 2.98 13.21 19.85
CA ILE A 502 1.55 13.52 19.65
C ILE A 502 0.98 14.61 20.57
N SER A 503 1.68 15.01 21.63
CA SER A 503 1.16 15.97 22.63
C SER A 503 0.73 17.34 22.07
N PRO A 504 1.31 17.90 20.98
CA PRO A 504 0.85 19.16 20.42
C PRO A 504 -0.47 19.07 19.62
N LEU A 505 -0.96 17.86 19.33
CA LEU A 505 -2.17 17.67 18.53
C LEU A 505 -3.42 17.96 19.35
N THR A 506 -4.28 18.85 18.84
CA THR A 506 -5.48 19.32 19.54
C THR A 506 -6.79 18.80 18.93
N MET A 507 -6.75 18.25 17.71
CA MET A 507 -7.92 17.65 17.08
C MET A 507 -8.30 16.32 17.74
N PRO A 508 -9.57 15.88 17.64
CA PRO A 508 -9.97 14.56 18.14
C PRO A 508 -9.20 13.42 17.46
N ILE A 509 -8.67 12.50 18.27
CA ILE A 509 -7.94 11.31 17.82
C ILE A 509 -8.61 10.07 18.41
N HIS A 510 -9.07 9.16 17.55
CA HIS A 510 -9.65 7.88 17.94
C HIS A 510 -8.68 6.75 17.61
N PHE A 511 -8.36 5.91 18.59
CA PHE A 511 -7.61 4.67 18.38
C PHE A 511 -8.59 3.50 18.35
N ILE A 512 -8.45 2.63 17.35
CA ILE A 512 -9.24 1.42 17.17
C ILE A 512 -8.25 0.26 17.09
N TYR A 513 -8.40 -0.70 18.00
CA TYR A 513 -7.66 -1.95 18.01
C TYR A 513 -8.64 -3.11 18.02
N GLY A 514 -8.27 -4.22 17.39
CA GLY A 514 -8.96 -5.49 17.55
C GLY A 514 -8.83 -6.00 18.98
N GLN A 515 -9.70 -6.93 19.37
CA GLN A 515 -9.67 -7.56 20.71
C GLN A 515 -8.32 -8.28 20.99
N PHE A 516 -7.58 -8.64 19.95
CA PHE A 516 -6.34 -9.42 20.01
C PHE A 516 -5.18 -8.76 19.24
N ASP A 517 -5.24 -7.44 19.03
CA ASP A 517 -4.21 -6.68 18.30
C ASP A 517 -2.91 -6.47 19.09
#